data_AF-E8WS31-F1
#
_entry.id   AF-E8WS31-F1
#
_cell.length_a   1.000
_cell.length_b   1.000
_cell.length_c   1.000
_cell.angle_alpha   90.00
_cell.angle_beta   90.00
_cell.angle_gamma   90.00
#
_symmetry.space_group_name_H-M   'P 1'
#
loop_
_entity.id
_entity.type
_entity.pdbx_description
1 polymer ?
#
loop_
_entity_poly.entity_id
_entity_poly.type
_entity_poly.pdbx_seq_one_letter_code
_entity_poly.pdbx_strand_id
1 'polypeptide(L)' 'MECPKCKAKVGIMTQTQTIDTGSVHCIKCFICGYWVQTWPSRPSTLATP' A
#
# COMPACT_ATOMS: atom_id res chain seq x y z
N MET A 1 -12.80 -7.04 2.76
CA MET A 1 -12.20 -5.80 2.22
C MET A 1 -12.98 -5.43 0.97
N GLU A 2 -13.31 -4.16 0.77
CA GLU A 2 -14.10 -3.69 -0.39
C GLU A 2 -13.30 -2.61 -1.13
N CYS A 3 -13.31 -2.63 -2.46
CA CYS A 3 -12.60 -1.64 -3.25
C CYS A 3 -13.27 -0.26 -3.08
N PRO A 4 -12.56 0.78 -2.65
CA PRO A 4 -13.16 2.09 -2.42
C PRO A 4 -13.69 2.73 -3.72
N LYS A 5 -13.11 2.37 -4.88
CA LYS A 5 -13.48 2.92 -6.20
C LYS A 5 -14.68 2.20 -6.82
N CYS A 6 -14.62 0.88 -7.00
CA CYS A 6 -15.66 0.13 -7.71
C CYS A 6 -16.58 -0.70 -6.81
N LYS A 7 -16.36 -0.68 -5.49
CA LYS A 7 -17.14 -1.43 -4.50
C LYS A 7 -17.13 -2.95 -4.69
N ALA A 8 -16.23 -3.47 -5.53
CA ALA A 8 -16.04 -4.91 -5.67
C ALA A 8 -15.46 -5.49 -4.36
N LYS A 9 -15.98 -6.65 -3.96
CA LYS A 9 -15.50 -7.41 -2.79
C LYS A 9 -14.49 -8.52 -3.17
N VAL A 10 -14.31 -8.75 -4.47
CA VAL A 10 -13.42 -9.76 -5.05
C VAL A 10 -12.33 -9.10 -5.89
N GLY A 11 -11.23 -9.83 -6.12
CA GLY A 11 -10.12 -9.33 -6.93
C GLY A 11 -9.31 -8.21 -6.26
N ILE A 12 -9.41 -8.04 -4.94
CA ILE A 12 -8.53 -7.16 -4.16
C ILE A 12 -7.35 -7.98 -3.67
N MET A 13 -6.14 -7.58 -4.05
CA MET A 13 -4.89 -8.17 -3.63
C MET A 13 -4.12 -7.18 -2.76
N THR A 14 -3.56 -7.69 -1.67
CA THR A 14 -2.63 -6.95 -0.82
C THR A 14 -1.24 -7.54 -1.03
N GLN A 15 -0.24 -6.67 -1.17
CA GLN A 15 1.15 -7.08 -1.36
C GLN A 15 2.04 -6.16 -0.56
N THR A 16 3.01 -6.73 0.15
CA THR A 16 4.11 -5.96 0.73
C THR A 16 5.28 -6.00 -0.24
N GLN A 17 5.79 -4.83 -0.63
CA GLN A 17 6.97 -4.71 -1.49
C GLN A 17 8.12 -4.13 -0.66
N THR A 18 9.25 -4.83 -0.66
CA THR A 18 10.49 -4.29 -0.09
C THR A 18 11.17 -3.43 -1.15
N ILE A 19 11.44 -2.18 -0.81
CA ILE A 19 12.16 -1.20 -1.63
C ILE A 19 13.34 -0.65 -0.82
N ASP A 20 14.23 0.11 -1.44
CA ASP A 20 15.44 0.65 -0.79
C ASP A 20 15.14 1.45 0.49
N THR A 21 13.98 2.12 0.54
CA THR A 21 13.58 2.95 1.70
C THR A 21 12.78 2.20 2.76
N GLY A 22 12.48 0.91 2.58
CA GLY A 22 11.75 0.08 3.54
C GLY A 22 10.66 -0.80 2.91
N SER A 23 9.73 -1.28 3.72
CA SER A 23 8.61 -2.12 3.27
C SER A 23 7.37 -1.30 3.02
N VAL A 24 6.84 -1.30 1.79
CA VAL A 24 5.60 -0.59 1.43
C VAL A 24 4.45 -1.57 1.33
N HIS A 25 3.31 -1.22 1.93
CA HIS A 25 2.10 -2.01 1.81
C HIS A 25 1.25 -1.49 0.64
N CYS A 26 0.99 -2.35 -0.33
CA CYS A 26 0.24 -2.04 -1.53
C CYS A 26 -1.10 -2.79 -1.53
N ILE A 27 -2.17 -2.11 -1.96
CA ILE A 27 -3.48 -2.71 -2.21
C ILE A 27 -3.85 -2.45 -3.67
N LYS A 28 -4.15 -3.50 -4.43
CA LYS A 28 -4.55 -3.44 -5.84
C LYS A 28 -5.89 -4.15 -6.06
N CYS A 29 -6.81 -3.51 -6.77
CA CYS A 29 -8.04 -4.12 -7.25
C CYS A 29 -7.89 -4.48 -8.74
N PHE A 30 -7.89 -5.76 -9.07
CA PHE A 30 -7.79 -6.24 -10.45
C PHE A 30 -9.03 -5.94 -11.30
N ILE A 31 -10.18 -5.71 -10.66
CA ILE A 31 -11.45 -5.47 -11.37
C ILE A 31 -11.49 -4.08 -12.01
N CYS A 32 -11.01 -3.05 -11.29
CA CYS A 32 -11.09 -1.65 -11.75
C CYS A 32 -9.73 -0.96 -11.87
N GLY A 33 -8.64 -1.67 -11.58
CA GLY A 33 -7.28 -1.12 -11.58
C GLY A 33 -6.98 -0.17 -10.40
N TYR A 34 -7.86 -0.05 -9.40
CA TYR A 34 -7.58 0.79 -8.23
C TYR A 34 -6.31 0.31 -7.51
N TRP A 35 -5.39 1.24 -7.23
CA TRP A 35 -4.12 0.93 -6.58
C TRP A 35 -3.79 2.02 -5.57
N VAL A 36 -3.39 1.60 -4.36
CA VAL A 36 -2.94 2.49 -3.28
C VAL A 36 -1.72 1.88 -2.62
N GLN A 37 -0.77 2.75 -2.25
CA GLN A 37 0.45 2.39 -1.56
C GLN A 37 0.50 3.15 -0.23
N THR A 38 0.63 2.42 0.86
CA THR A 38 0.83 2.97 2.20
C THR A 38 2.29 2.84 2.55
N TRP A 39 2.95 4.00 2.60
CA TRP A 39 4.34 4.10 3.04
C TRP A 39 4.37 4.03 4.56
N PRO A 40 5.22 3.19 5.17
CA PRO A 40 5.46 3.29 6.59
C PRO A 40 6.04 4.69 6.83
N SER A 41 5.37 5.48 7.65
CA SER A 41 5.91 6.75 8.13
C SER A 41 7.29 6.45 8.69
N ARG A 42 8.33 7.03 8.07
CA ARG A 42 9.71 6.98 8.57
C ARG A 42 9.66 7.19 10.09
N PRO A 43 10.29 6.35 10.93
CA PRO A 43 10.56 6.78 12.29
C PRO A 43 11.32 8.10 12.17
N SER A 44 10.73 9.16 12.71
CA SER A 44 11.33 10.48 12.81
C SER A 44 12.48 10.42 13.82
N THR A 45 13.56 9.77 13.44
CA THR A 45 14.83 9.76 14.18
C THR A 45 15.92 10.20 13.22
N LEU A 46 15.75 11.41 12.66
CA LEU A 46 16.90 12.22 12.27
C LEU A 46 17.29 13.04 13.51
N ALA A 47 17.83 12.36 14.51
CA ALA A 47 18.68 12.99 15.52
C ALA A 47 20.11 12.83 14.98
N THR A 48 20.58 13.84 14.27
CA THR A 48 21.99 13.95 13.87
C THR A 48 22.66 14.87 14.89
N PRO A 49 23.73 14.43 15.59
CA PRO A 49 24.61 15.33 16.34
C PRO A 49 25.47 16.21 15.42
#